data_AF-A0A3E3ILX0-F1
#
_entry.id   AF-A0A3E3ILX0-F1
#
_cell.length_a   1.000
_cell.length_b   1.000
_cell.length_c   1.000
_cell.angle_alpha   90.00
_cell.angle_beta   90.00
_cell.angle_gamma   90.00
#
_symmetry.space_group_name_H-M   'P 1'
#
loop_
_entity.id
_entity.type
_entity.pdbx_description
1 polymer ?
#
loop_
_entity_poly.entity_id
_entity_poly.type
_entity_poly.pdbx_seq_one_letter_code
_entity_poly.pdbx_strand_id
1 'polypeptide(L)'
;MKRDRQWRKRGTFIPEETRNINKITCKVCGKSVYPKAEYVVKDRTVSGGIAAAMSGNYDEPKIYDAMDCPACGCQMVLKERLRKEER
;
A
#
# COMPACT_ATOMS: atom_id res chain seq x y z
N MET A 1 -33.10 2.41 -42.42
CA MET A 1 -31.80 2.86 -41.88
C MET A 1 -31.66 2.43 -40.42
N LYS A 2 -31.02 1.27 -40.17
CA LYS A 2 -30.64 0.87 -38.81
C LYS A 2 -29.38 1.65 -38.45
N ARG A 3 -29.47 2.55 -37.49
CA ARG A 3 -28.30 3.28 -36.98
C ARG A 3 -27.46 2.29 -36.19
N ASP A 4 -26.35 1.86 -36.78
CA ASP A 4 -25.29 1.11 -36.11
C ASP A 4 -24.82 1.87 -34.87
N ARG A 5 -25.38 1.53 -33.71
CA ARG A 5 -24.82 1.89 -32.41
C ARG A 5 -23.60 1.01 -32.16
N GLN A 6 -22.59 1.13 -33.01
CA GLN A 6 -21.22 0.76 -32.67
C GLN A 6 -20.77 1.78 -31.62
N TRP A 7 -21.11 1.50 -30.35
CA TRP A 7 -20.30 1.95 -29.24
C TRP A 7 -18.93 1.34 -29.46
N ARG A 8 -18.07 2.05 -30.22
CA ARG A 8 -16.65 1.78 -30.33
C ARG A 8 -16.18 1.61 -28.90
N LYS A 9 -15.73 0.40 -28.58
CA LYS A 9 -14.94 0.09 -27.40
C LYS A 9 -13.83 1.14 -27.37
N ARG A 10 -14.05 2.26 -26.67
CA ARG A 10 -12.97 3.14 -26.25
C ARG A 10 -12.21 2.26 -25.28
N GLY A 11 -11.22 1.52 -25.79
CA GLY A 11 -10.32 0.76 -24.94
C GLY A 11 -9.87 1.75 -23.88
N THR A 12 -10.18 1.44 -22.62
CA THR A 12 -9.77 2.27 -21.50
C THR A 12 -8.30 2.57 -21.71
N PHE A 13 -7.94 3.84 -21.90
CA PHE A 13 -6.55 4.24 -22.07
C PHE A 13 -5.86 3.93 -20.73
N ILE A 14 -5.13 2.83 -20.70
CA ILE A 14 -4.32 2.42 -19.56
C ILE A 14 -2.91 2.94 -19.89
N PRO A 15 -2.43 4.02 -19.24
CA PRO A 15 -1.08 4.53 -19.48
C PRO A 15 -0.04 3.43 -19.22
N GLU A 16 1.02 3.38 -20.03
CA GLU A 16 2.04 2.31 -20.00
C GLU A 16 2.69 2.12 -18.61
N GLU A 17 2.77 3.18 -17.81
CA GLU A 17 3.26 3.15 -16.43
C GLU A 17 2.39 2.28 -15.51
N THR A 18 1.11 2.09 -15.83
CA THR A 18 0.15 1.31 -15.04
C THR A 18 -0.01 -0.14 -15.49
N ARG A 19 0.69 -0.55 -16.55
CA ARG A 19 0.51 -1.86 -17.20
C ARG A 19 0.96 -3.06 -16.34
N ASN A 20 1.87 -2.85 -15.39
CA ASN A 20 2.45 -3.88 -14.52
C ASN A 20 2.21 -3.64 -13.02
N ILE A 21 1.29 -2.75 -12.64
CA ILE A 21 1.01 -2.50 -11.23
C ILE A 21 0.06 -3.59 -10.72
N ASN A 22 0.58 -4.46 -9.84
CA ASN A 22 -0.23 -5.43 -9.14
C ASN A 22 -1.27 -4.71 -8.27
N LYS A 23 -2.56 -4.96 -8.55
CA LYS A 23 -3.65 -4.45 -7.72
C LYS A 23 -3.61 -5.15 -6.36
N ILE A 24 -3.85 -4.36 -5.31
CA ILE A 24 -4.01 -4.88 -3.95
C ILE A 24 -5.49 -4.85 -3.58
N THR A 25 -5.92 -5.74 -2.69
CA THR A 25 -7.32 -5.83 -2.28
C THR A 25 -7.46 -5.36 -0.84
N CYS A 26 -8.36 -4.39 -0.55
CA CYS A 26 -8.65 -4.03 0.85
C CYS A 26 -9.32 -5.21 1.54
N LYS A 27 -8.76 -5.62 2.68
CA LYS A 27 -9.27 -6.72 3.51
C LYS A 27 -10.64 -6.43 4.14
N VAL A 28 -11.01 -5.14 4.26
CA VAL A 28 -12.27 -4.71 4.88
C VAL A 28 -13.42 -4.69 3.87
N CYS A 29 -13.24 -4.05 2.71
CA CYS A 29 -14.33 -3.88 1.73
C CYS A 29 -14.22 -4.77 0.48
N GLY A 30 -13.14 -5.53 0.31
CA GLY A 30 -12.94 -6.45 -0.80
C GLY A 30 -12.67 -5.79 -2.16
N LYS A 31 -12.57 -4.46 -2.24
CA LYS A 31 -12.29 -3.76 -3.49
C LYS A 31 -10.80 -3.81 -3.84
N SER A 32 -10.51 -4.07 -5.12
CA SER A 32 -9.17 -4.02 -5.68
C SER A 32 -8.80 -2.58 -6.05
N VAL A 33 -7.69 -2.10 -5.51
CA VAL A 33 -7.19 -0.74 -5.71
C VAL A 33 -5.77 -0.78 -6.25
N TYR A 34 -5.38 0.28 -6.96
CA TYR A 34 -4.00 0.45 -7.37
C TYR A 34 -3.20 0.98 -6.18
N PRO A 35 -2.13 0.29 -5.75
CA PRO A 35 -1.30 0.75 -4.64
C PRO A 35 -0.65 2.09 -5.00
N LYS A 36 -0.76 3.07 -4.09
CA LYS A 36 -0.04 4.33 -4.14
C LYS A 36 0.46 4.62 -2.73
N ALA A 37 1.77 4.73 -2.54
CA ALA A 37 2.31 5.11 -1.23
C ALA A 37 1.95 6.57 -0.93
N GLU A 38 1.12 6.79 0.10
CA GLU A 38 0.66 8.12 0.49
C GLU A 38 1.37 8.61 1.75
N TYR A 39 1.57 7.72 2.73
CA TYR A 39 2.20 8.06 4.00
C TYR A 39 2.99 6.89 4.60
N VAL A 40 3.80 7.20 5.61
CA VAL A 40 4.68 6.24 6.30
C VAL A 40 4.13 5.94 7.68
N VAL A 41 4.07 4.66 8.04
CA VAL A 41 3.65 4.19 9.35
C VAL A 41 4.75 3.39 10.01
N LYS A 42 4.79 3.43 11.34
CA LYS A 42 5.70 2.64 12.16
C LYS A 42 4.89 1.63 12.93
N ASP A 43 5.45 0.44 13.13
CA ASP A 43 4.83 -0.54 14.02
C ASP A 43 4.70 0.05 15.43
N ARG A 44 3.58 -0.27 16.10
CA ARG A 44 3.29 0.22 17.46
C ARG A 44 4.15 -0.50 18.50
N THR A 45 4.67 -1.67 18.14
CA THR A 45 5.35 -2.57 19.06
C THR A 45 6.84 -2.28 19.03
N VAL A 46 7.31 -1.56 20.06
CA VAL A 46 8.66 -1.75 20.56
C VAL A 46 8.59 -2.98 21.45
N SER A 47 9.10 -4.12 20.99
CA SER A 47 9.14 -5.32 21.82
C SER A 47 10.12 -5.08 22.98
N GLY A 48 9.58 -5.07 24.21
CA GLY A 48 10.35 -5.31 25.43
C GLY A 48 10.46 -4.19 26.47
N GLY A 49 9.81 -3.03 26.29
CA GLY A 49 9.66 -2.02 27.35
C GLY A 49 10.98 -1.58 28.01
N ILE A 50 10.95 -1.20 29.30
CA ILE A 50 12.14 -0.75 30.06
C ILE A 50 13.19 -1.89 30.16
N ALA A 51 12.74 -3.14 30.25
CA ALA A 51 13.62 -4.30 30.38
C ALA A 51 14.49 -4.50 29.12
N ALA A 52 13.92 -4.40 27.91
CA ALA A 52 14.67 -4.52 26.66
C ALA A 52 15.59 -3.33 26.38
N ALA A 53 15.20 -2.13 26.84
CA ALA A 53 16.07 -0.95 26.78
C ALA A 53 17.35 -1.12 27.62
N MET A 54 17.24 -1.79 28.78
CA MET A 54 18.37 -2.09 29.66
C MET A 54 19.23 -3.26 29.17
N SER A 55 18.65 -4.26 28.53
CA SER A 55 19.37 -5.46 28.05
C SER A 55 19.94 -5.33 26.64
N GLY A 56 19.87 -4.14 26.02
CA GLY A 56 20.44 -3.87 24.69
C GLY A 56 19.79 -4.64 23.53
N ASN A 57 18.71 -5.38 23.79
CA ASN A 57 17.97 -6.17 22.80
C ASN A 57 16.69 -5.41 22.41
N TYR A 58 16.86 -4.15 21.98
CA TYR A 58 15.77 -3.32 21.49
C TYR A 58 15.52 -3.68 20.02
N ASP A 59 14.42 -4.35 19.72
CA ASP A 59 13.98 -4.52 18.34
C ASP A 59 13.38 -3.18 17.89
N GLU A 60 14.02 -2.54 16.91
CA GLU A 60 13.55 -1.26 16.42
C GLU A 60 12.26 -1.41 15.61
N PRO A 61 11.28 -0.52 15.79
CA PRO A 61 9.99 -0.65 15.14
C PRO A 61 10.14 -0.57 13.62
N LYS A 62 9.61 -1.59 12.94
CA LYS A 62 9.58 -1.67 11.47
C LYS A 62 8.79 -0.51 10.89
N ILE A 63 9.26 -0.03 9.73
CA ILE A 63 8.68 1.11 9.02
C ILE A 63 8.03 0.61 7.74
N TYR A 64 6.81 1.05 7.47
CA TYR A 64 6.04 0.63 6.30
C TYR A 64 5.51 1.83 5.54
N ASP A 65 5.38 1.66 4.23
CA ASP A 65 4.52 2.51 3.42
C ASP A 65 3.05 2.11 3.62
N ALA A 66 2.16 3.09 3.69
CA ALA A 66 0.73 2.88 3.84
C ALA A 66 -0.08 3.83 2.97
N MET A 67 -1.35 3.48 2.79
CA MET A 67 -2.35 4.24 2.06
C MET A 67 -3.74 3.97 2.62
N ASP A 68 -4.69 4.87 2.37
CA ASP A 68 -6.08 4.65 2.76
C ASP A 68 -6.88 4.10 1.59
N CYS A 69 -7.78 3.15 1.86
CA CYS A 69 -8.65 2.64 0.82
C CYS A 69 -9.65 3.74 0.40
N PRO A 70 -9.70 4.13 -0.89
CA PRO A 70 -10.58 5.20 -1.39
C PRO A 70 -12.08 4.87 -1.27
N ALA A 71 -12.44 3.62 -0.97
CA ALA A 71 -13.82 3.21 -0.83
C ALA A 71 -14.36 3.17 0.60
N CYS A 72 -13.51 2.85 1.59
CA CYS A 72 -13.95 2.66 2.98
C CYS A 72 -13.05 3.33 4.02
N GLY A 73 -11.94 3.95 3.63
CA GLY A 73 -10.98 4.58 4.55
C GLY A 73 -10.16 3.58 5.39
N CYS A 74 -10.16 2.29 5.06
CA CYS A 74 -9.30 1.29 5.72
C CYS A 74 -7.82 1.65 5.49
N GLN A 75 -7.00 1.70 6.55
CA GLN A 75 -5.54 1.81 6.37
C GLN A 75 -5.00 0.50 5.79
N MET A 76 -4.25 0.60 4.71
CA MET A 76 -3.61 -0.52 4.00
C MET A 76 -2.10 -0.38 4.09
N VAL A 77 -1.44 -1.40 4.64
CA VAL A 77 0.03 -1.48 4.68
C VAL A 77 0.53 -2.07 3.36
N LEU A 78 1.49 -1.38 2.74
CA LEU A 78 2.07 -1.72 1.45
C LEU A 78 3.38 -2.50 1.65
N LYS A 79 4.52 -1.82 1.60
CA LYS A 79 5.86 -2.43 1.62
C LYS A 79 6.62 -2.02 2.89
N GLU A 80 7.37 -2.96 3.44
CA GLU A 80 8.35 -2.68 4.49
C GLU A 80 9.54 -1.90 3.89
N ARG A 81 9.96 -0.84 4.59
CA ARG A 81 11.12 -0.04 4.23
C ARG A 81 12.35 -0.59 4.95
N LEU A 82 13.35 -0.98 4.16
CA LEU A 82 14.68 -1.26 4.68
C LEU A 82 15.36 0.06 5.05
N ARG A 83 16.14 0.04 6.13
CA ARG A 83 16.99 1.18 6.48
C ARG A 83 18.10 1.33 5.46
N LYS A 84 18.47 2.58 5.18
CA LYS A 84 19.73 2.86 4.51
C LYS A 84 20.85 2.50 5.48
N GLU A 85 21.74 1.62 5.07
CA GLU A 85 23.02 1.44 5.76
C GLU A 85 23.79 2.75 5.59
N GLU A 86 24.03 3.47 6.69
CA GLU A 86 24.93 4.61 6.69
C GLU A 86 26.34 4.06 6.52
N ARG A 87 26.95 4.28 5.36
CA ARG A 87 28.33 3.94 5.03
C ARG A 87 29.17 5.20 4.92
#